data_AF-A0A2M6Y2W5-F1
#
_entry.id   AF-A0A2M6Y2W5-F1
#
_cell.length_a   1.000
_cell.length_b   1.000
_cell.length_c   1.000
_cell.angle_alpha   90.00
_cell.angle_beta   90.00
_cell.angle_gamma   90.00
#
_symmetry.space_group_name_H-M   'P 1'
#
loop_
_entity.id
_entity.type
_entity.pdbx_description
1 polymer ?
#
loop_
_entity_poly.entity_id
_entity_poly.type
_entity_poly.pdbx_seq_one_letter_code
_entity_poly.pdbx_strand_id
1 'polypeptide(L)'
;MSVKKLGKIIISGQREIVIRLASTHDMRRIQMLYAEVYGGSYSIPIVTDREKMRGAIENDSYYWLVAECKGRIVGSLVCAVDLMYRNSKVFGAVVSQEFRKLNLAYTMMQLVLDDITKTRNLVDLVYATTRTANYAPQRLTESLGFIKLGIFPNSNKLQYNETHCLTAYFTQRALQRRRRKPNMIPEAVPLYEIVRRQVALDKPVVRDVKGMYSDHKVKIPLLNFEAISALEFIKNRWKKTKSNSFFDHTFMPFHEPNLILITPDQSTEVYLTVNQKDKYSVVVGGVTSEKSFAVVLESIAQKVSQLDMAYVEVIVDAYSPAIQRDALDARYIPSAYFPCAKRMGGRRYDCIVFSRTFDVLDFRNVKIISLYKNFLREYLKLWRENYIELVFKTEKK
;
A
#
# COMPACT_ATOMS: atom_id res chain seq x y z
N MET A 1 -15.63 -23.20 -11.65
CA MET A 1 -14.92 -21.94 -11.99
C MET A 1 -14.08 -22.19 -13.24
N SER A 2 -14.00 -21.25 -14.17
CA SER A 2 -13.21 -21.40 -15.40
C SER A 2 -11.72 -21.59 -15.08
N VAL A 3 -11.09 -22.62 -15.65
CA VAL A 3 -9.64 -22.87 -15.53
C VAL A 3 -8.86 -21.63 -15.98
N LYS A 4 -7.94 -21.14 -15.14
CA LYS A 4 -7.02 -20.05 -15.52
C LYS A 4 -6.12 -20.56 -16.66
N LYS A 5 -6.28 -20.01 -17.85
CA LYS A 5 -5.42 -20.31 -19.00
C LYS A 5 -4.59 -19.07 -19.30
N LEU A 6 -3.44 -18.96 -18.65
CA LEU A 6 -2.44 -17.93 -18.92
C LEU A 6 -1.15 -18.60 -19.36
N GLY A 7 -0.70 -18.27 -20.57
CA GLY A 7 0.58 -18.72 -21.06
C GLY A 7 0.96 -18.04 -22.36
N LYS A 8 2.26 -17.93 -22.60
CA LYS A 8 2.81 -17.37 -23.84
C LYS A 8 4.22 -17.92 -24.06
N ILE A 9 4.53 -18.27 -25.29
CA ILE A 9 5.88 -18.64 -25.70
C ILE A 9 6.53 -17.43 -26.36
N ILE A 10 7.78 -17.14 -25.99
CA ILE A 10 8.61 -16.08 -26.57
C ILE A 10 9.88 -16.73 -27.11
N ILE A 11 10.17 -16.49 -28.39
CA ILE A 11 11.40 -16.93 -29.03
C ILE A 11 12.33 -15.72 -29.16
N SER A 12 13.54 -15.82 -28.60
CA SER A 12 14.56 -14.76 -28.69
C SER A 12 15.91 -15.37 -29.00
N GLY A 13 16.31 -15.33 -30.27
CA GLY A 13 17.50 -16.05 -30.75
C GLY A 13 17.30 -17.57 -30.61
N GLN A 14 18.26 -18.25 -29.99
CA GLN A 14 18.19 -19.70 -29.69
C GLN A 14 17.48 -20.03 -28.36
N ARG A 15 16.83 -19.06 -27.73
CA ARG A 15 16.18 -19.23 -26.42
C ARG A 15 14.67 -19.25 -26.58
N GLU A 16 14.06 -20.36 -26.19
CA GLU A 16 12.63 -20.47 -26.01
C GLU A 16 12.28 -20.20 -24.54
N ILE A 17 11.41 -19.21 -24.32
CA ILE A 17 10.95 -18.81 -23.00
C ILE A 17 9.45 -19.08 -22.90
N VAL A 18 9.05 -19.91 -21.95
CA VAL A 18 7.66 -20.27 -21.70
C VAL A 18 7.17 -19.51 -20.48
N ILE A 19 6.20 -18.61 -20.67
CA ILE A 19 5.45 -17.99 -19.59
C ILE A 19 4.26 -18.88 -19.27
N ARG A 20 4.08 -19.23 -18.00
CA ARG A 20 2.99 -20.09 -17.51
C ARG A 20 2.64 -19.75 -16.06
N LEU A 21 1.54 -20.31 -15.57
CA LEU A 21 1.25 -20.32 -14.13
C LEU A 21 2.31 -21.13 -13.38
N ALA A 22 2.64 -20.66 -12.18
CA ALA A 22 3.52 -21.36 -11.26
C ALA A 22 2.82 -22.61 -10.71
N SER A 23 3.62 -23.63 -10.42
CA SER A 23 3.23 -24.82 -9.68
C SER A 23 4.02 -24.92 -8.39
N THR A 24 3.61 -25.80 -7.49
CA THR A 24 4.33 -26.04 -6.22
C THR A 24 5.76 -26.53 -6.43
N HIS A 25 6.06 -27.14 -7.58
CA HIS A 25 7.41 -27.56 -7.98
C HIS A 25 8.34 -26.37 -8.28
N ASP A 26 7.79 -25.20 -8.58
CA ASP A 26 8.56 -24.00 -8.91
C ASP A 26 8.99 -23.20 -7.67
N MET A 27 8.41 -23.48 -6.50
CA MET A 27 8.60 -22.67 -5.26
C MET A 27 10.07 -22.39 -4.95
N ARG A 28 10.89 -23.44 -4.89
CA ARG A 28 12.34 -23.31 -4.59
C ARG A 28 13.05 -22.46 -5.64
N ARG A 29 12.73 -22.65 -6.93
CA ARG A 29 13.35 -21.93 -8.05
C ARG A 29 12.95 -20.46 -8.06
N ILE A 30 11.70 -20.15 -7.72
CA ILE A 30 11.24 -18.77 -7.53
C ILE A 30 12.01 -18.11 -6.38
N GLN A 31 12.11 -18.76 -5.21
CA GLN A 31 12.86 -18.22 -4.08
C GLN A 31 14.32 -17.95 -4.43
N MET A 32 14.97 -18.86 -5.15
CA MET A 32 16.34 -18.67 -5.64
C MET A 32 16.45 -17.45 -6.57
N LEU A 33 15.49 -17.25 -7.48
CA LEU A 33 15.48 -16.07 -8.37
C LEU A 33 15.32 -14.75 -7.58
N TYR A 34 14.47 -14.72 -6.57
CA TYR A 34 14.35 -13.54 -5.70
C TYR A 34 15.63 -13.28 -4.92
N ALA A 35 16.27 -14.32 -4.38
CA ALA A 35 17.56 -14.19 -3.71
C ALA A 35 18.69 -13.73 -4.67
N GLU A 36 18.70 -14.21 -5.92
CA GLU A 36 19.65 -13.79 -6.96
C GLU A 36 19.55 -12.28 -7.25
N VAL A 37 18.32 -11.75 -7.34
CA VAL A 37 18.09 -10.36 -7.78
C VAL A 37 18.05 -9.35 -6.63
N TYR A 38 17.49 -9.73 -5.49
CA TYR A 38 17.29 -8.83 -4.34
C TYR A 38 18.20 -9.17 -3.14
N GLY A 39 18.95 -10.27 -3.18
CA GLY A 39 19.72 -10.75 -2.04
C GLY A 39 18.85 -11.30 -0.91
N GLY A 40 19.46 -11.55 0.26
CA GLY A 40 18.76 -12.05 1.46
C GLY A 40 17.79 -11.05 2.11
N SER A 41 17.78 -9.80 1.65
CA SER A 41 17.01 -8.71 2.23
C SER A 41 15.54 -8.67 1.78
N TYR A 42 15.12 -9.47 0.80
CA TYR A 42 13.71 -9.49 0.38
C TYR A 42 12.81 -9.94 1.54
N SER A 43 11.81 -9.11 1.89
CA SER A 43 11.02 -9.26 3.12
C SER A 43 9.57 -9.67 2.92
N ILE A 44 9.08 -9.75 1.67
CA ILE A 44 7.66 -9.98 1.43
C ILE A 44 7.29 -11.43 1.74
N PRO A 45 6.45 -11.69 2.76
CA PRO A 45 6.20 -13.04 3.25
C PRO A 45 5.65 -14.01 2.21
N ILE A 46 4.87 -13.52 1.24
CA ILE A 46 4.30 -14.38 0.19
C ILE A 46 5.37 -15.16 -0.59
N VAL A 47 6.59 -14.62 -0.70
CA VAL A 47 7.73 -15.28 -1.38
C VAL A 47 8.62 -16.03 -0.38
N THR A 48 8.85 -15.46 0.80
CA THR A 48 9.84 -15.99 1.75
C THR A 48 9.30 -17.09 2.66
N ASP A 49 8.00 -17.09 2.94
CA ASP A 49 7.32 -18.08 3.77
C ASP A 49 6.77 -19.21 2.90
N ARG A 50 7.16 -20.45 3.23
CA ARG A 50 6.81 -21.65 2.45
C ARG A 50 5.31 -21.90 2.40
N GLU A 51 4.61 -21.75 3.51
CA GLU A 51 3.18 -22.07 3.60
C GLU A 51 2.35 -20.98 2.94
N LYS A 52 2.73 -19.71 3.10
CA LYS A 52 2.10 -18.60 2.36
C LYS A 52 2.31 -18.71 0.86
N MET A 53 3.52 -19.09 0.42
CA MET A 53 3.83 -19.29 -1.00
C MET A 53 3.01 -20.44 -1.59
N ARG A 54 2.97 -21.60 -0.92
CA ARG A 54 2.15 -22.75 -1.32
C ARG A 54 0.69 -22.34 -1.42
N GLY A 55 0.16 -21.74 -0.36
CA GLY A 55 -1.23 -21.27 -0.30
C GLY A 55 -1.57 -20.29 -1.41
N ALA A 56 -0.65 -19.41 -1.81
CA ALA A 56 -0.87 -18.52 -2.94
C ALA A 56 -0.82 -19.23 -4.30
N ILE A 57 0.09 -20.19 -4.51
CA ILE A 57 0.17 -20.95 -5.77
C ILE A 57 -1.09 -21.82 -5.99
N GLU A 58 -1.62 -22.40 -4.91
CA GLU A 58 -2.78 -23.30 -4.95
C GLU A 58 -4.13 -22.55 -4.95
N ASN A 59 -4.15 -21.24 -4.69
CA ASN A 59 -5.39 -20.47 -4.51
C ASN A 59 -5.80 -19.68 -5.76
N ASP A 60 -7.08 -19.78 -6.10
CA ASP A 60 -7.66 -19.10 -7.26
C ASP A 60 -7.68 -17.57 -7.18
N SER A 61 -7.52 -17.00 -5.99
CA SER A 61 -7.40 -15.57 -5.74
C SER A 61 -6.01 -15.01 -6.06
N TYR A 62 -5.05 -15.84 -6.46
CA TYR A 62 -3.70 -15.40 -6.80
C TYR A 62 -3.34 -15.74 -8.25
N TYR A 63 -2.62 -14.82 -8.88
CA TYR A 63 -2.03 -14.98 -10.19
C TYR A 63 -0.52 -14.99 -10.00
N TRP A 64 0.06 -16.18 -9.96
CA TRP A 64 1.50 -16.36 -9.89
C TRP A 64 2.02 -16.92 -11.20
N LEU A 65 2.69 -16.07 -11.99
CA LEU A 65 3.29 -16.46 -13.26
C LEU A 65 4.79 -16.68 -13.07
N VAL A 66 5.33 -17.59 -13.87
CA VAL A 66 6.76 -17.78 -14.05
C VAL A 66 7.10 -17.74 -15.53
N ALA A 67 8.29 -17.23 -15.83
CA ALA A 67 8.93 -17.38 -17.13
C ALA A 67 10.05 -18.43 -16.99
N GLU A 68 10.00 -19.46 -17.82
CA GLU A 68 10.93 -20.59 -17.79
C GLU A 68 11.75 -20.65 -19.08
N CYS A 69 13.05 -20.90 -18.98
CA CYS A 69 13.95 -21.12 -20.11
C CYS A 69 14.81 -22.35 -19.80
N LYS A 70 14.70 -23.42 -20.60
CA LYS A 70 15.46 -24.68 -20.44
C LYS A 70 15.41 -25.23 -19.00
N GLY A 71 14.24 -25.27 -18.37
CA GLY A 71 14.06 -25.76 -17.00
C GLY A 71 14.40 -24.76 -15.88
N ARG A 72 15.01 -23.61 -16.17
CA ARG A 72 15.32 -22.56 -15.19
C ARG A 72 14.19 -21.52 -15.14
N ILE A 73 13.74 -21.17 -13.94
CA ILE A 73 12.84 -20.01 -13.75
C ILE A 73 13.67 -18.74 -13.85
N VAL A 74 13.38 -17.92 -14.86
CA VAL A 74 14.10 -16.68 -15.19
C VAL A 74 13.26 -15.42 -14.96
N GLY A 75 11.96 -15.59 -14.69
CA GLY A 75 11.06 -14.52 -14.30
C GLY A 75 9.96 -15.01 -13.38
N SER A 76 9.48 -14.14 -12.48
CA SER A 76 8.31 -14.41 -11.64
C SER A 76 7.50 -13.14 -11.43
N LEU A 77 6.19 -13.27 -11.39
CA LEU A 77 5.23 -12.21 -11.09
C LEU A 77 4.14 -12.79 -10.19
N VAL A 78 3.85 -12.13 -9.07
CA VAL A 78 2.75 -12.51 -8.17
C VAL A 78 1.79 -11.35 -7.95
N CYS A 79 0.51 -11.66 -8.10
CA CYS A 79 -0.59 -10.73 -7.98
C CYS A 79 -1.73 -11.40 -7.19
N ALA A 80 -2.40 -10.66 -6.31
CA ALA A 80 -3.61 -11.13 -5.64
C ALA A 80 -4.83 -10.39 -6.17
N VAL A 81 -5.97 -11.07 -6.14
CA VAL A 81 -7.28 -10.60 -6.57
C VAL A 81 -8.22 -10.74 -5.38
N ASP A 82 -8.90 -9.65 -5.06
CA ASP A 82 -9.99 -9.66 -4.09
C ASP A 82 -11.29 -9.34 -4.84
N LEU A 83 -12.16 -10.36 -4.90
CA LEU A 83 -13.42 -10.31 -5.63
C LEU A 83 -14.49 -9.50 -4.89
N MET A 84 -14.38 -9.37 -3.57
CA MET A 84 -15.30 -8.57 -2.76
C MET A 84 -15.14 -7.09 -3.12
N TYR A 85 -13.91 -6.58 -3.00
CA TYR A 85 -13.60 -5.19 -3.33
C TYR A 85 -13.35 -4.95 -4.83
N ARG A 86 -13.27 -6.03 -5.63
CA ARG A 86 -12.92 -6.01 -7.06
C ARG A 86 -11.65 -5.19 -7.29
N ASN A 87 -10.63 -5.45 -6.49
CA ASN A 87 -9.32 -4.84 -6.62
C ASN A 87 -8.26 -5.94 -6.72
N SER A 88 -7.07 -5.54 -7.12
CA SER A 88 -5.93 -6.42 -7.23
C SER A 88 -4.66 -5.69 -6.83
N LYS A 89 -3.74 -6.42 -6.19
CA LYS A 89 -2.42 -5.92 -5.80
C LYS A 89 -1.34 -6.74 -6.49
N VAL A 90 -0.41 -6.08 -7.16
CA VAL A 90 0.84 -6.71 -7.59
C VAL A 90 1.83 -6.67 -6.42
N PHE A 91 2.24 -7.84 -5.93
CA PHE A 91 3.11 -7.96 -4.76
C PHE A 91 4.59 -7.95 -5.13
N GLY A 92 4.95 -8.58 -6.25
CA GLY A 92 6.34 -8.67 -6.66
C GLY A 92 6.49 -9.12 -8.09
N ALA A 93 7.52 -8.58 -8.74
CA ALA A 93 7.95 -8.97 -10.08
C ALA A 93 9.47 -9.02 -10.11
N VAL A 94 10.03 -10.12 -10.60
CA VAL A 94 11.49 -10.31 -10.70
C VAL A 94 11.83 -10.94 -12.04
N VAL A 95 12.93 -10.51 -12.63
CA VAL A 95 13.51 -11.09 -13.86
C VAL A 95 15.01 -11.19 -13.66
N SER A 96 15.58 -12.35 -13.98
CA SER A 96 17.02 -12.60 -13.92
C SER A 96 17.77 -11.61 -14.79
N GLN A 97 18.97 -11.21 -14.36
CA GLN A 97 19.72 -10.13 -15.00
C GLN A 97 20.01 -10.41 -16.47
N GLU A 98 20.33 -11.67 -16.80
CA GLU A 98 20.62 -12.16 -18.15
C GLU A 98 19.43 -12.08 -19.11
N PHE A 99 18.22 -12.01 -18.57
CA PHE A 99 16.95 -12.00 -19.32
C PHE A 99 16.26 -10.63 -19.27
N ARG A 100 16.93 -9.62 -18.71
CA ARG A 100 16.48 -8.22 -18.79
C ARG A 100 16.48 -7.80 -20.27
N LYS A 101 15.65 -6.80 -20.59
CA LYS A 101 15.39 -6.29 -21.96
C LYS A 101 14.57 -7.21 -22.88
N LEU A 102 14.23 -8.43 -22.47
CA LEU A 102 13.29 -9.30 -23.21
C LEU A 102 11.82 -9.02 -22.88
N ASN A 103 11.51 -7.89 -22.23
CA ASN A 103 10.15 -7.48 -21.85
C ASN A 103 9.34 -8.53 -21.08
N LEU A 104 9.99 -9.45 -20.35
CA LEU A 104 9.31 -10.51 -19.62
C LEU A 104 8.37 -9.96 -18.54
N ALA A 105 8.83 -9.02 -17.72
CA ALA A 105 8.00 -8.40 -16.69
C ALA A 105 6.78 -7.69 -17.28
N TYR A 106 6.96 -6.95 -18.39
CA TYR A 106 5.87 -6.32 -19.14
C TYR A 106 4.87 -7.36 -19.64
N THR A 107 5.36 -8.41 -20.31
CA THR A 107 4.52 -9.44 -20.90
C THR A 107 3.72 -10.18 -19.84
N MET A 108 4.35 -10.61 -18.74
CA MET A 108 3.66 -11.29 -17.64
C MET A 108 2.59 -10.38 -17.00
N MET A 109 2.92 -9.11 -16.76
CA MET A 109 1.99 -8.17 -16.14
C MET A 109 0.83 -7.81 -17.07
N GLN A 110 1.09 -7.66 -18.37
CA GLN A 110 0.04 -7.45 -19.38
C GLN A 110 -0.91 -8.65 -19.47
N LEU A 111 -0.38 -9.87 -19.49
CA LEU A 111 -1.20 -11.10 -19.48
C LEU A 111 -2.14 -11.16 -18.28
N VAL A 112 -1.64 -10.86 -17.08
CA VAL A 112 -2.47 -10.82 -15.87
C VAL A 112 -3.50 -9.69 -15.95
N LEU A 113 -3.09 -8.48 -16.34
CA LEU A 113 -3.97 -7.32 -16.45
C LEU A 113 -5.12 -7.57 -17.42
N ASP A 114 -4.83 -8.05 -18.62
CA ASP A 114 -5.83 -8.33 -19.65
C ASP A 114 -6.82 -9.39 -19.16
N ASP A 115 -6.35 -10.46 -18.51
CA ASP A 115 -7.23 -11.49 -17.97
C ASP A 115 -8.15 -10.95 -16.87
N ILE A 116 -7.59 -10.31 -15.84
CA ILE A 116 -8.37 -9.92 -14.65
C ILE A 116 -9.23 -8.67 -14.88
N THR A 117 -8.88 -7.80 -15.82
CA THR A 117 -9.63 -6.55 -16.09
C THR A 117 -10.52 -6.60 -17.32
N LYS A 118 -10.19 -7.41 -18.33
CA LYS A 118 -10.93 -7.47 -19.60
C LYS A 118 -11.59 -8.83 -19.82
N THR A 119 -10.80 -9.90 -19.95
CA THR A 119 -11.30 -11.23 -20.34
C THR A 119 -12.27 -11.81 -19.32
N ARG A 120 -11.87 -11.82 -18.04
CA ARG A 120 -12.68 -12.35 -16.94
C ARG A 120 -13.38 -11.27 -16.14
N ASN A 121 -12.99 -10.00 -16.31
CA ASN A 121 -13.59 -8.83 -15.66
C ASN A 121 -13.76 -9.03 -14.13
N LEU A 122 -12.72 -9.52 -13.48
CA LEU A 122 -12.71 -9.85 -12.06
C LEU A 122 -12.58 -8.60 -11.19
N VAL A 123 -11.78 -7.63 -11.64
CA VAL A 123 -11.43 -6.44 -10.86
C VAL A 123 -11.65 -5.15 -11.64
N ASP A 124 -11.92 -4.07 -10.93
CA ASP A 124 -12.09 -2.74 -11.53
C ASP A 124 -10.79 -1.91 -11.45
N LEU A 125 -9.87 -2.27 -10.55
CA LEU A 125 -8.58 -1.60 -10.38
C LEU A 125 -7.48 -2.59 -9.99
N VAL A 126 -6.26 -2.25 -10.38
CA VAL A 126 -5.03 -2.99 -10.03
C VAL A 126 -4.01 -1.99 -9.53
N TYR A 127 -3.41 -2.20 -8.36
CA TYR A 127 -2.40 -1.30 -7.83
C TYR A 127 -1.11 -2.03 -7.47
N ALA A 128 -0.03 -1.26 -7.40
CA ALA A 128 1.29 -1.76 -7.05
C ALA A 128 2.05 -0.71 -6.25
N THR A 129 2.97 -1.18 -5.41
CA THR A 129 4.04 -0.34 -4.88
C THR A 129 5.32 -0.63 -5.63
N THR A 130 6.09 0.42 -5.96
CA THR A 130 7.36 0.27 -6.66
C THR A 130 8.48 0.89 -5.83
N ARG A 131 9.57 0.13 -5.61
CA ARG A 131 10.79 0.64 -4.98
C ARG A 131 11.39 1.79 -5.80
N THR A 132 11.98 2.77 -5.12
CA THR A 132 12.65 3.90 -5.78
C THR A 132 14.14 3.71 -5.98
N ALA A 133 14.72 2.54 -5.67
CA ALA A 133 16.14 2.29 -5.93
C ALA A 133 16.49 2.22 -7.44
N ASN A 134 15.49 2.01 -8.30
CA ASN A 134 15.63 1.96 -9.76
C ASN A 134 14.35 2.51 -10.45
N TYR A 135 14.53 3.11 -11.62
CA TYR A 135 13.43 3.58 -12.48
C TYR A 135 12.64 2.43 -13.14
N ALA A 136 13.23 1.24 -13.30
CA ALA A 136 12.66 0.17 -14.12
C ALA A 136 11.22 -0.25 -13.70
N PRO A 137 10.89 -0.49 -12.42
CA PRO A 137 9.52 -0.82 -12.02
C PRO A 137 8.53 0.35 -12.23
N GLN A 138 9.00 1.60 -12.05
CA GLN A 138 8.18 2.79 -12.29
C GLN A 138 7.85 2.93 -13.77
N ARG A 139 8.84 2.73 -14.66
CA ARG A 139 8.65 2.77 -16.12
C ARG A 139 7.81 1.60 -16.63
N LEU A 140 7.94 0.42 -16.03
CA LEU A 140 7.11 -0.74 -16.33
C LEU A 140 5.63 -0.44 -16.07
N THR A 141 5.28 0.09 -14.90
CA THR A 141 3.88 0.41 -14.59
C THR A 141 3.36 1.54 -15.47
N GLU A 142 4.19 2.53 -15.78
CA GLU A 142 3.86 3.60 -16.73
C GLU A 142 3.56 3.09 -18.13
N SER A 143 4.35 2.16 -18.67
CA SER A 143 4.12 1.59 -20.01
C SER A 143 2.89 0.69 -20.08
N LEU A 144 2.39 0.23 -18.93
CA LEU A 144 1.14 -0.55 -18.79
C LEU A 144 -0.08 0.34 -18.50
N GLY A 145 0.08 1.67 -18.55
CA GLY A 145 -1.01 2.62 -18.35
C GLY A 145 -1.39 2.87 -16.89
N PHE A 146 -0.52 2.53 -15.93
CA PHE A 146 -0.75 2.91 -14.54
C PHE A 146 -0.48 4.41 -14.34
N ILE A 147 -1.32 5.01 -13.51
CA ILE A 147 -1.17 6.38 -13.05
C ILE A 147 -0.53 6.43 -11.66
N LYS A 148 0.14 7.55 -11.38
CA LYS A 148 0.95 7.74 -10.19
C LYS A 148 0.09 8.37 -9.11
N LEU A 149 0.10 7.78 -7.91
CA LEU A 149 -0.86 8.10 -6.85
C LEU A 149 -0.21 8.72 -5.61
N GLY A 150 1.08 8.48 -5.39
CA GLY A 150 1.80 9.02 -4.25
C GLY A 150 3.17 8.42 -4.03
N ILE A 151 3.78 8.81 -2.92
CA ILE A 151 5.10 8.37 -2.50
C ILE A 151 5.12 8.17 -0.99
N PHE A 152 5.83 7.15 -0.52
CA PHE A 152 5.95 6.77 0.88
C PHE A 152 7.41 6.84 1.31
N PRO A 153 7.87 8.01 1.78
CA PRO A 153 9.23 8.17 2.29
C PRO A 153 9.50 7.22 3.46
N ASN A 154 10.63 6.53 3.42
CA ASN A 154 11.09 5.60 4.45
C ASN A 154 10.08 4.51 4.87
N SER A 155 9.18 4.11 3.96
CA SER A 155 8.16 3.08 4.22
C SER A 155 8.70 1.74 4.74
N ASN A 156 9.94 1.39 4.39
CA ASN A 156 10.57 0.13 4.79
C ASN A 156 12.02 0.40 5.19
N LYS A 157 12.53 -0.36 6.15
CA LYS A 157 13.91 -0.34 6.63
C LYS A 157 14.50 -1.73 6.56
N LEU A 158 15.21 -1.99 5.47
CA LEU A 158 15.99 -3.21 5.26
C LEU A 158 17.45 -2.92 5.66
N GLN A 159 18.39 -3.03 4.72
CA GLN A 159 19.76 -2.55 4.92
C GLN A 159 19.84 -1.02 4.98
N TYR A 160 18.93 -0.35 4.27
CA TYR A 160 18.79 1.10 4.20
C TYR A 160 17.29 1.47 4.25
N ASN A 161 17.00 2.74 4.49
CA ASN A 161 15.64 3.26 4.33
C ASN A 161 15.23 3.21 2.86
N GLU A 162 14.10 2.56 2.59
CA GLU A 162 13.52 2.44 1.26
C GLU A 162 12.25 3.31 1.16
N THR A 163 12.25 4.15 0.14
CA THR A 163 11.06 4.88 -0.31
C THR A 163 10.34 4.06 -1.37
N HIS A 164 9.02 4.01 -1.28
CA HIS A 164 8.14 3.38 -2.27
C HIS A 164 7.26 4.41 -2.96
N CYS A 165 6.83 4.11 -4.18
CA CYS A 165 5.80 4.87 -4.87
C CYS A 165 4.51 4.05 -4.99
N LEU A 166 3.36 4.71 -5.01
CA LEU A 166 2.06 4.09 -5.28
C LEU A 166 1.62 4.36 -6.71
N THR A 167 1.14 3.33 -7.39
CA THR A 167 0.63 3.40 -8.76
C THR A 167 -0.58 2.50 -8.93
N ALA A 168 -1.53 2.88 -9.81
CA ALA A 168 -2.67 2.03 -10.12
C ALA A 168 -3.16 2.16 -11.56
N TYR A 169 -3.70 1.05 -12.06
CA TYR A 169 -4.47 0.94 -13.29
C TYR A 169 -5.96 0.93 -12.95
N PHE A 170 -6.72 1.78 -13.64
CA PHE A 170 -8.16 1.90 -13.45
C PHE A 170 -8.89 1.48 -14.72
N THR A 171 -9.86 0.58 -14.58
CA THR A 171 -10.82 0.33 -15.65
C THR A 171 -11.75 1.53 -15.81
N GLN A 172 -12.34 1.70 -17.00
CA GLN A 172 -13.38 2.70 -17.22
C GLN A 172 -14.55 2.53 -16.23
N ARG A 173 -14.90 1.27 -15.91
CA ARG A 173 -15.93 0.93 -14.94
C ARG A 173 -15.62 1.44 -13.52
N ALA A 174 -14.35 1.41 -13.09
CA ALA A 174 -13.95 1.98 -11.79
C ALA A 174 -14.25 3.47 -11.74
N LEU A 175 -13.82 4.21 -12.77
CA LEU A 175 -13.98 5.66 -12.85
C LEU A 175 -15.45 6.07 -12.95
N GLN A 176 -16.26 5.34 -13.73
CA GLN A 176 -17.72 5.59 -13.84
C GLN A 176 -18.45 5.40 -12.51
N ARG A 177 -18.01 4.45 -11.67
CA ARG A 177 -18.61 4.16 -10.36
C ARG A 177 -18.03 5.00 -9.23
N ARG A 178 -17.05 5.85 -9.52
CA ARG A 178 -16.42 6.73 -8.54
C ARG A 178 -17.46 7.71 -7.98
N ARG A 179 -17.54 7.82 -6.66
CA ARG A 179 -18.25 8.92 -6.00
C ARG A 179 -17.54 10.22 -6.39
N ARG A 180 -18.27 11.20 -6.90
CA ARG A 180 -17.68 12.49 -7.29
C ARG A 180 -17.57 13.41 -6.08
N LYS A 181 -16.77 14.47 -6.25
CA LYS A 181 -16.55 15.59 -5.33
C LYS A 181 -16.05 15.13 -3.96
N PRO A 182 -14.81 14.60 -3.89
CA PRO A 182 -14.18 14.28 -2.61
C PRO A 182 -14.18 15.52 -1.72
N ASN A 183 -14.35 15.33 -0.42
CA ASN A 183 -14.45 16.38 0.58
C ASN A 183 -13.23 16.29 1.50
N MET A 184 -12.26 17.17 1.27
CA MET A 184 -10.93 17.04 1.86
C MET A 184 -10.43 18.30 2.54
N ILE A 185 -9.48 18.11 3.45
CA ILE A 185 -8.72 19.22 4.06
C ILE A 185 -7.78 19.89 3.04
N PRO A 186 -7.46 21.19 3.20
CA PRO A 186 -6.59 21.93 2.28
C PRO A 186 -5.23 21.24 2.01
N GLU A 187 -4.66 20.60 3.01
CA GLU A 187 -3.34 19.97 2.97
C GLU A 187 -3.30 18.74 2.05
N ALA A 188 -4.43 18.08 1.81
CA ALA A 188 -4.53 16.95 0.89
C ALA A 188 -4.75 17.38 -0.58
N VAL A 189 -5.19 18.62 -0.82
CA VAL A 189 -5.54 19.13 -2.16
C VAL A 189 -4.36 19.09 -3.14
N PRO A 190 -3.11 19.45 -2.77
CA PRO A 190 -1.99 19.38 -3.71
C PRO A 190 -1.75 17.97 -4.27
N LEU A 191 -1.82 16.94 -3.42
CA LEU A 191 -1.70 15.54 -3.87
C LEU A 191 -2.87 15.15 -4.78
N TYR A 192 -4.08 15.57 -4.42
CA TYR A 192 -5.26 15.38 -5.25
C TYR A 192 -5.09 15.95 -6.65
N GLU A 193 -4.60 17.19 -6.77
CA GLU A 193 -4.45 17.85 -8.07
C GLU A 193 -3.44 17.16 -8.98
N ILE A 194 -2.38 16.54 -8.42
CA ILE A 194 -1.43 15.73 -9.20
C ILE A 194 -2.15 14.51 -9.82
N VAL A 195 -3.02 13.84 -9.06
CA VAL A 195 -3.80 12.70 -9.55
C VAL A 195 -4.93 13.15 -10.49
N ARG A 196 -5.64 14.22 -10.14
CA ARG A 196 -6.75 14.80 -10.91
C ARG A 196 -6.35 15.09 -12.35
N ARG A 197 -5.15 15.64 -12.56
CA ARG A 197 -4.63 15.99 -13.89
C ARG A 197 -4.30 14.78 -14.76
N GLN A 198 -4.00 13.61 -14.17
CA GLN A 198 -3.68 12.40 -14.94
C GLN A 198 -4.93 11.73 -15.52
N VAL A 199 -6.07 11.81 -14.84
CA VAL A 199 -7.32 11.11 -15.23
C VAL A 199 -8.57 12.01 -15.21
N ALA A 200 -8.36 13.32 -15.33
CA ALA A 200 -9.42 14.34 -15.44
C ALA A 200 -10.55 14.23 -14.39
N LEU A 201 -10.20 14.01 -13.12
CA LEU A 201 -11.20 13.97 -12.04
C LEU A 201 -11.84 15.36 -11.84
N ASP A 202 -13.02 15.41 -11.22
CA ASP A 202 -13.72 16.65 -10.90
C ASP A 202 -13.01 17.48 -9.80
N LYS A 203 -13.35 18.75 -9.59
CA LYS A 203 -12.74 19.54 -8.51
C LYS A 203 -13.19 19.02 -7.13
N PRO A 204 -12.32 19.05 -6.10
CA PRO A 204 -12.71 18.62 -4.77
C PRO A 204 -13.56 19.69 -4.09
N VAL A 205 -14.31 19.29 -3.06
CA VAL A 205 -14.83 20.21 -2.04
C VAL A 205 -13.74 20.32 -0.98
N VAL A 206 -13.33 21.55 -0.68
CA VAL A 206 -12.30 21.82 0.33
C VAL A 206 -12.98 22.33 1.59
N ARG A 207 -12.67 21.72 2.73
CA ARG A 207 -13.15 22.17 4.05
C ARG A 207 -11.97 22.32 4.98
N ASP A 208 -11.69 23.54 5.41
CA ASP A 208 -10.76 23.79 6.51
C ASP A 208 -11.46 23.48 7.83
N VAL A 209 -11.34 22.23 8.27
CA VAL A 209 -11.81 21.78 9.58
C VAL A 209 -10.68 21.89 10.57
N LYS A 210 -10.97 22.38 11.78
CA LYS A 210 -10.07 22.33 12.94
C LYS A 210 -10.56 21.24 13.90
N GLY A 211 -9.65 20.36 14.27
CA GLY A 211 -9.82 19.36 15.32
C GLY A 211 -9.40 19.93 16.68
N MET A 212 -9.55 19.11 17.72
CA MET A 212 -9.22 19.48 19.10
C MET A 212 -7.73 19.81 19.31
N TYR A 213 -6.85 19.27 18.46
CA TYR A 213 -5.39 19.37 18.61
C TYR A 213 -4.72 20.17 17.47
N SER A 214 -5.50 20.81 16.60
CA SER A 214 -4.96 21.49 15.42
C SER A 214 -4.16 22.76 15.72
N ASP A 215 -4.32 23.34 16.92
CA ASP A 215 -3.54 24.51 17.33
C ASP A 215 -2.25 24.14 18.07
N HIS A 216 -2.03 22.85 18.33
CA HIS A 216 -0.87 22.27 19.00
C HIS A 216 -0.58 22.85 20.40
N LYS A 217 -1.54 23.53 21.03
CA LYS A 217 -1.37 24.06 22.40
C LYS A 217 -1.58 23.02 23.47
N VAL A 218 -2.39 22.00 23.17
CA VAL A 218 -2.69 20.89 24.07
C VAL A 218 -1.95 19.65 23.58
N LYS A 219 -1.25 18.98 24.50
CA LYS A 219 -0.63 17.69 24.21
C LYS A 219 -1.72 16.63 24.00
N ILE A 220 -1.59 15.85 22.94
CA ILE A 220 -2.50 14.72 22.68
C ILE A 220 -2.29 13.68 23.80
N PRO A 221 -3.35 13.31 24.55
CA PRO A 221 -3.26 12.26 25.57
C PRO A 221 -3.01 10.90 24.91
N LEU A 222 -2.40 9.99 25.67
CA LEU A 222 -2.00 8.67 25.18
C LEU A 222 -2.84 7.60 25.86
N LEU A 223 -3.37 6.68 25.06
CA LEU A 223 -4.01 5.46 25.52
C LEU A 223 -2.93 4.45 25.95
N ASN A 224 -3.17 3.78 27.07
CA ASN A 224 -2.30 2.69 27.50
C ASN A 224 -2.63 1.43 26.70
N PHE A 225 -1.85 1.15 25.65
CA PHE A 225 -2.01 -0.05 24.83
C PHE A 225 -1.16 -1.22 25.31
N GLU A 226 -1.80 -2.37 25.45
CA GLU A 226 -1.19 -3.70 25.47
C GLU A 226 -1.09 -4.26 24.04
N ALA A 227 -0.09 -5.09 23.77
CA ALA A 227 0.18 -5.64 22.45
C ALA A 227 -0.03 -7.17 22.45
N ILE A 228 -0.93 -7.66 21.59
CA ILE A 228 -1.20 -9.09 21.42
C ILE A 228 -0.75 -9.52 20.02
N SER A 229 0.14 -10.52 19.95
CA SER A 229 0.73 -11.05 18.71
C SER A 229 0.35 -12.52 18.41
N ALA A 230 -0.61 -13.09 19.15
CA ALA A 230 -1.07 -14.46 18.98
C ALA A 230 -1.91 -14.63 17.69
N LEU A 231 -1.28 -15.06 16.59
CA LEU A 231 -1.87 -15.03 15.23
C LEU A 231 -3.25 -15.68 15.11
N GLU A 232 -3.44 -16.90 15.61
CA GLU A 232 -4.73 -17.59 15.48
C GLU A 232 -5.83 -16.94 16.33
N PHE A 233 -5.47 -16.39 17.50
CA PHE A 233 -6.39 -15.57 18.30
C PHE A 233 -6.80 -14.32 17.52
N ILE A 234 -5.84 -13.60 16.94
CA ILE A 234 -6.07 -12.37 16.18
C ILE A 234 -6.97 -12.64 14.97
N LYS A 235 -6.66 -13.67 14.17
CA LYS A 235 -7.49 -14.07 13.02
C LYS A 235 -8.93 -14.38 13.43
N ASN A 236 -9.12 -15.14 14.51
CA ASN A 236 -10.44 -15.52 14.97
C ASN A 236 -11.23 -14.34 15.54
N ARG A 237 -10.56 -13.40 16.23
CA ARG A 237 -11.18 -12.17 16.72
C ARG A 237 -11.56 -11.25 15.56
N TRP A 238 -10.62 -10.98 14.64
CA TRP A 238 -10.83 -10.13 13.47
C TRP A 238 -12.03 -10.55 12.62
N LYS A 239 -12.24 -11.86 12.41
CA LYS A 239 -13.41 -12.39 11.66
C LYS A 239 -14.77 -11.99 12.29
N LYS A 240 -14.81 -11.75 13.60
CA LYS A 240 -16.02 -11.39 14.35
C LYS A 240 -16.13 -9.89 14.58
N THR A 241 -15.01 -9.18 14.53
CA THR A 241 -14.93 -7.74 14.72
C THR A 241 -15.60 -7.01 13.56
N LYS A 242 -16.52 -6.10 13.88
CA LYS A 242 -17.03 -5.10 12.95
C LYS A 242 -16.43 -3.77 13.36
N SER A 243 -15.72 -3.12 12.45
CA SER A 243 -15.23 -1.77 12.70
C SER A 243 -16.37 -0.83 13.07
N ASN A 244 -16.04 0.19 13.85
CA ASN A 244 -16.98 1.24 14.25
C ASN A 244 -16.29 2.61 14.25
N SER A 245 -17.06 3.67 14.49
CA SER A 245 -16.53 5.03 14.67
C SER A 245 -15.68 5.44 13.46
N PHE A 246 -14.53 6.09 13.67
CA PHE A 246 -13.62 6.47 12.60
C PHE A 246 -12.99 5.27 11.85
N PHE A 247 -13.00 4.05 12.40
CA PHE A 247 -12.51 2.89 11.67
C PHE A 247 -13.42 2.48 10.51
N ASP A 248 -14.71 2.84 10.52
CA ASP A 248 -15.63 2.65 9.38
C ASP A 248 -15.18 3.42 8.13
N HIS A 249 -14.40 4.48 8.35
CA HIS A 249 -13.83 5.34 7.33
C HIS A 249 -12.43 4.90 6.87
N THR A 250 -11.88 3.85 7.49
CA THR A 250 -10.59 3.27 7.09
C THR A 250 -10.76 2.20 6.02
N PHE A 251 -9.68 1.91 5.30
CA PHE A 251 -9.68 0.86 4.27
C PHE A 251 -8.28 0.33 3.99
N MET A 252 -8.00 -0.92 4.38
CA MET A 252 -6.71 -1.55 4.09
C MET A 252 -6.89 -2.90 3.38
N PRO A 253 -6.82 -2.94 2.04
CA PRO A 253 -6.93 -4.19 1.31
C PRO A 253 -5.59 -4.96 1.33
N PHE A 254 -5.68 -6.29 1.20
CA PHE A 254 -4.52 -7.20 1.07
C PHE A 254 -3.54 -7.20 2.27
N HIS A 255 -4.04 -6.88 3.47
CA HIS A 255 -3.30 -7.03 4.72
C HIS A 255 -4.13 -7.85 5.71
N GLU A 256 -3.50 -8.85 6.31
CA GLU A 256 -4.09 -9.66 7.38
C GLU A 256 -3.48 -9.21 8.71
N PRO A 257 -4.30 -8.84 9.70
CA PRO A 257 -3.76 -8.36 10.97
C PRO A 257 -3.00 -9.47 11.69
N ASN A 258 -1.84 -9.10 12.22
CA ASN A 258 -0.96 -9.96 13.02
C ASN A 258 -0.56 -9.33 14.36
N LEU A 259 -1.10 -8.16 14.66
CA LEU A 259 -0.96 -7.46 15.94
C LEU A 259 -2.31 -6.82 16.31
N ILE A 260 -2.67 -6.91 17.60
CA ILE A 260 -3.73 -6.09 18.20
C ILE A 260 -3.10 -5.18 19.24
N LEU A 261 -3.42 -3.89 19.18
CA LEU A 261 -3.22 -2.96 20.28
C LEU A 261 -4.56 -2.78 21.01
N ILE A 262 -4.60 -3.10 22.30
CA ILE A 262 -5.82 -3.10 23.09
C ILE A 262 -5.61 -2.35 24.40
N THR A 263 -6.61 -1.59 24.82
CA THR A 263 -6.63 -0.92 26.13
C THR A 263 -7.04 -1.91 27.22
N PRO A 264 -6.55 -1.79 28.47
CA PRO A 264 -6.91 -2.72 29.56
C PRO A 264 -8.42 -2.85 29.81
N ASP A 265 -9.17 -1.76 29.60
CA ASP A 265 -10.63 -1.73 29.71
C ASP A 265 -11.36 -2.24 28.45
N GLN A 266 -10.62 -2.64 27.42
CA GLN A 266 -11.09 -3.12 26.11
C GLN A 266 -11.97 -2.10 25.37
N SER A 267 -11.92 -0.83 25.76
CA SER A 267 -12.70 0.25 25.15
C SER A 267 -12.20 0.59 23.74
N THR A 268 -10.93 0.31 23.47
CA THR A 268 -10.25 0.53 22.20
C THR A 268 -9.39 -0.68 21.82
N GLU A 269 -9.62 -1.17 20.60
CA GLU A 269 -8.91 -2.23 19.91
C GLU A 269 -8.50 -1.79 18.51
N VAL A 270 -7.21 -1.87 18.19
CA VAL A 270 -6.67 -1.54 16.88
C VAL A 270 -5.96 -2.75 16.31
N TYR A 271 -6.33 -3.14 15.10
CA TYR A 271 -5.73 -4.25 14.36
C TYR A 271 -4.69 -3.69 13.40
N LEU A 272 -3.47 -4.21 13.48
CA LEU A 272 -2.36 -3.81 12.63
C LEU A 272 -1.77 -5.03 11.92
N THR A 273 -1.18 -4.76 10.76
CA THR A 273 -0.16 -5.64 10.19
C THR A 273 1.19 -5.02 10.45
N VAL A 274 2.09 -5.78 11.06
CA VAL A 274 3.49 -5.41 11.28
C VAL A 274 4.41 -6.40 10.57
N ASN A 275 5.50 -5.90 9.98
CA ASN A 275 6.57 -6.72 9.45
C ASN A 275 7.88 -6.29 10.10
N GLN A 276 8.35 -7.09 11.06
CA GLN A 276 9.56 -6.77 11.82
C GLN A 276 10.80 -6.73 10.92
N LYS A 277 10.84 -7.54 9.84
CA LYS A 277 12.02 -7.65 8.97
C LYS A 277 12.33 -6.35 8.23
N ASP A 278 11.30 -5.58 7.87
CA ASP A 278 11.45 -4.33 7.14
C ASP A 278 10.85 -3.13 7.87
N LYS A 279 10.53 -3.30 9.16
CA LYS A 279 10.00 -2.26 10.05
C LYS A 279 8.81 -1.48 9.48
N TYR A 280 7.99 -2.12 8.64
CA TYR A 280 6.73 -1.59 8.12
C TYR A 280 5.55 -1.97 9.02
N SER A 281 4.69 -1.01 9.32
CA SER A 281 3.40 -1.27 9.96
C SER A 281 2.25 -0.51 9.30
N VAL A 282 1.05 -1.05 9.45
CA VAL A 282 -0.15 -0.47 8.85
C VAL A 282 -1.38 -0.77 9.69
N VAL A 283 -2.25 0.23 9.87
CA VAL A 283 -3.54 0.09 10.53
C VAL A 283 -4.52 -0.57 9.55
N VAL A 284 -5.08 -1.72 9.97
CA VAL A 284 -6.04 -2.49 9.16
C VAL A 284 -7.48 -2.08 9.50
N GLY A 285 -7.74 -1.79 10.76
CA GLY A 285 -9.05 -1.38 11.28
C GLY A 285 -9.07 -1.46 12.80
N GLY A 286 -10.25 -1.31 13.40
CA GLY A 286 -10.38 -1.34 14.85
C GLY A 286 -11.79 -1.09 15.33
N VAL A 287 -11.95 -1.10 16.64
CA VAL A 287 -13.16 -0.74 17.38
C VAL A 287 -12.74 0.19 18.52
N THR A 288 -13.48 1.26 18.76
CA THR A 288 -13.15 2.20 19.82
C THR A 288 -14.38 2.95 20.34
N SER A 289 -14.34 3.33 21.62
CA SER A 289 -15.22 4.36 22.20
C SER A 289 -14.56 5.74 22.29
N GLU A 290 -13.28 5.86 21.94
CA GLU A 290 -12.58 7.15 21.87
C GLU A 290 -13.19 8.00 20.73
N LYS A 291 -13.38 9.28 21.01
CA LYS A 291 -14.02 10.24 20.11
C LYS A 291 -13.00 10.90 19.17
N SER A 292 -11.76 11.04 19.62
CA SER A 292 -10.69 11.66 18.85
C SER A 292 -9.83 10.62 18.15
N PHE A 293 -9.82 10.65 16.81
CA PHE A 293 -8.95 9.76 16.06
C PHE A 293 -7.48 10.14 16.25
N ALA A 294 -7.18 11.42 16.51
CA ALA A 294 -5.84 11.90 16.79
C ALA A 294 -5.24 11.23 18.05
N VAL A 295 -6.05 11.06 19.10
CA VAL A 295 -5.65 10.34 20.33
C VAL A 295 -5.25 8.90 20.03
N VAL A 296 -6.09 8.19 19.27
CA VAL A 296 -5.81 6.80 18.89
C VAL A 296 -4.58 6.69 18.00
N LEU A 297 -4.43 7.57 17.00
CA LEU A 297 -3.29 7.56 16.08
C LEU A 297 -1.96 7.93 16.74
N GLU A 298 -1.94 8.91 17.65
CA GLU A 298 -0.73 9.23 18.42
C GLU A 298 -0.33 8.08 19.34
N SER A 299 -1.32 7.44 19.98
CA SER A 299 -1.10 6.27 20.84
C SER A 299 -0.59 5.06 20.06
N ILE A 300 -1.13 4.81 18.86
CA ILE A 300 -0.60 3.81 17.92
C ILE A 300 0.85 4.16 17.57
N ALA A 301 1.11 5.39 17.14
CA ALA A 301 2.43 5.83 16.70
C ALA A 301 3.49 5.64 17.79
N GLN A 302 3.17 6.00 19.04
CA GLN A 302 4.04 5.76 20.18
C GLN A 302 4.27 4.27 20.41
N LYS A 303 3.21 3.45 20.41
CA LYS A 303 3.31 2.03 20.72
C LYS A 303 4.09 1.26 19.64
N VAL A 304 3.86 1.52 18.36
CA VAL A 304 4.61 0.85 17.30
C VAL A 304 6.07 1.30 17.25
N SER A 305 6.36 2.57 17.59
CA SER A 305 7.74 3.04 17.74
C SER A 305 8.46 2.32 18.89
N GLN A 306 7.78 2.07 20.03
CA GLN A 306 8.31 1.25 21.12
C GLN A 306 8.55 -0.22 20.71
N LEU A 307 7.82 -0.72 19.72
CA LEU A 307 8.03 -2.05 19.12
C LEU A 307 9.14 -2.04 18.03
N ASP A 308 9.96 -0.99 17.97
CA ASP A 308 11.05 -0.81 17.01
C ASP A 308 10.60 -0.79 15.54
N MET A 309 9.37 -0.34 15.29
CA MET A 309 8.87 -0.06 13.94
C MET A 309 9.39 1.30 13.45
N ALA A 310 9.66 1.42 12.15
CA ALA A 310 10.19 2.62 11.52
C ALA A 310 9.09 3.46 10.86
N TYR A 311 7.96 2.83 10.55
CA TYR A 311 6.91 3.40 9.74
C TYR A 311 5.54 2.89 10.13
N VAL A 312 4.53 3.75 10.08
CA VAL A 312 3.11 3.39 10.19
C VAL A 312 2.28 4.17 9.19
N GLU A 313 1.29 3.50 8.57
CA GLU A 313 0.31 4.16 7.71
C GLU A 313 -1.14 3.80 8.06
N VAL A 314 -2.04 4.69 7.65
CA VAL A 314 -3.49 4.48 7.69
C VAL A 314 -4.11 5.05 6.42
N ILE A 315 -5.11 4.36 5.89
CA ILE A 315 -5.85 4.81 4.71
C ILE A 315 -7.24 5.24 5.16
N VAL A 316 -7.56 6.51 4.92
CA VAL A 316 -8.83 7.14 5.32
C VAL A 316 -9.58 7.55 4.07
N ASP A 317 -10.92 7.50 4.08
CA ASP A 317 -11.70 8.01 2.95
C ASP A 317 -11.48 9.52 2.69
N ALA A 318 -11.60 9.90 1.42
CA ALA A 318 -11.44 11.27 0.98
C ALA A 318 -12.71 12.13 1.16
N TYR A 319 -13.64 11.74 2.04
CA TYR A 319 -14.94 12.41 2.24
C TYR A 319 -15.18 12.87 3.68
N SER A 320 -14.28 12.52 4.61
CA SER A 320 -14.40 12.75 6.05
C SER A 320 -13.31 13.71 6.54
N PRO A 321 -13.44 15.04 6.31
CA PRO A 321 -12.39 16.01 6.59
C PRO A 321 -12.01 16.12 8.07
N ALA A 322 -12.93 15.83 9.01
CA ALA A 322 -12.60 15.78 10.44
C ALA A 322 -11.61 14.64 10.76
N ILE A 323 -11.82 13.45 10.19
CA ILE A 323 -10.93 12.28 10.37
C ILE A 323 -9.57 12.53 9.68
N GLN A 324 -9.59 13.17 8.51
CA GLN A 324 -8.37 13.59 7.81
C GLN A 324 -7.57 14.62 8.63
N ARG A 325 -8.26 15.58 9.27
CA ARG A 325 -7.64 16.55 10.16
C ARG A 325 -7.01 15.87 11.36
N ASP A 326 -7.74 14.98 12.03
CA ASP A 326 -7.22 14.23 13.18
C ASP A 326 -5.96 13.42 12.82
N ALA A 327 -5.91 12.81 11.63
CA ALA A 327 -4.71 12.12 11.15
C ALA A 327 -3.51 13.06 11.01
N LEU A 328 -3.72 14.25 10.44
CA LEU A 328 -2.69 15.27 10.30
C LEU A 328 -2.25 15.85 11.65
N ASP A 329 -3.18 16.08 12.57
CA ASP A 329 -2.90 16.58 13.92
C ASP A 329 -2.04 15.57 14.72
N ALA A 330 -2.28 14.26 14.52
CA ALA A 330 -1.41 13.18 15.01
C ALA A 330 -0.12 12.98 14.17
N ARG A 331 0.23 13.95 13.33
CA ARG A 331 1.42 14.01 12.47
C ARG A 331 1.53 12.87 11.45
N TYR A 332 0.42 12.25 11.06
CA TYR A 332 0.42 11.41 9.88
C TYR A 332 0.29 12.33 8.67
N ILE A 333 1.30 12.33 7.81
CA ILE A 333 1.37 13.22 6.66
C ILE A 333 0.66 12.56 5.47
N PRO A 334 -0.20 13.28 4.72
CA PRO A 334 -0.71 12.80 3.45
C PRO A 334 0.43 12.39 2.51
N SER A 335 0.40 11.15 2.03
CA SER A 335 1.46 10.55 1.21
C SER A 335 0.98 10.13 -0.17
N ALA A 336 -0.30 9.80 -0.30
CA ALA A 336 -0.91 9.43 -1.56
C ALA A 336 -2.40 9.76 -1.62
N TYR A 337 -2.89 10.02 -2.82
CA TYR A 337 -4.33 10.09 -3.12
C TYR A 337 -4.69 8.88 -3.99
N PHE A 338 -5.64 8.06 -3.52
CA PHE A 338 -6.00 6.79 -4.16
C PHE A 338 -7.47 6.81 -4.62
N PRO A 339 -7.72 7.17 -5.90
CA PRO A 339 -9.05 7.16 -6.46
C PRO A 339 -9.67 5.78 -6.44
N CYS A 340 -10.99 5.69 -6.28
CA CYS A 340 -11.73 4.44 -6.39
C CYS A 340 -11.28 3.30 -5.46
N ALA A 341 -10.43 3.55 -4.46
CA ALA A 341 -9.79 2.51 -3.66
C ALA A 341 -10.81 1.58 -2.98
N LYS A 342 -11.73 2.16 -2.21
CA LYS A 342 -12.72 1.43 -1.42
C LYS A 342 -13.99 1.20 -2.23
N ARG A 343 -14.52 -0.02 -2.23
CA ARG A 343 -15.84 -0.32 -2.80
C ARG A 343 -16.86 -0.46 -1.68
N MET A 344 -17.96 0.28 -1.77
CA MET A 344 -19.10 0.15 -0.86
C MET A 344 -20.38 0.17 -1.69
N GLY A 345 -21.14 -0.92 -1.62
CA GLY A 345 -22.28 -1.15 -2.51
C GLY A 345 -21.90 -1.07 -3.99
N GLY A 346 -22.67 -0.29 -4.76
CA GLY A 346 -22.45 -0.07 -6.20
C GLY A 346 -21.44 1.02 -6.55
N ARG A 347 -20.85 1.71 -5.57
CA ARG A 347 -19.96 2.87 -5.76
C ARG A 347 -18.54 2.60 -5.30
N ARG A 348 -17.60 3.40 -5.82
CA ARG A 348 -16.20 3.42 -5.41
C ARG A 348 -15.85 4.76 -4.77
N TYR A 349 -15.12 4.70 -3.67
CA TYR A 349 -14.75 5.83 -2.85
C TYR A 349 -13.24 6.00 -2.92
N ASP A 350 -12.84 7.26 -3.01
CA ASP A 350 -11.45 7.66 -2.97
C ASP A 350 -10.96 7.64 -1.53
N CYS A 351 -9.67 7.38 -1.37
CA CYS A 351 -9.00 7.39 -0.08
C CYS A 351 -7.74 8.25 -0.15
N ILE A 352 -7.28 8.71 1.00
CA ILE A 352 -6.00 9.37 1.22
C ILE A 352 -5.18 8.44 2.10
N VAL A 353 -3.95 8.18 1.70
CA VAL A 353 -3.00 7.44 2.52
C VAL A 353 -2.23 8.44 3.36
N PHE A 354 -2.30 8.28 4.67
CA PHE A 354 -1.59 9.08 5.66
C PHE A 354 -0.51 8.21 6.29
N SER A 355 0.70 8.74 6.43
CA SER A 355 1.80 7.97 7.01
C SER A 355 2.70 8.78 7.92
N ARG A 356 3.33 8.08 8.85
CA ARG A 356 4.31 8.62 9.78
C ARG A 356 5.55 7.73 9.77
N THR A 357 6.70 8.35 9.58
CA THR A 357 8.02 7.73 9.76
C THR A 357 8.61 8.19 11.09
N PHE A 358 9.29 7.28 11.78
CA PHE A 358 10.00 7.55 13.03
C PHE A 358 11.50 7.75 12.81
N ASP A 359 12.00 7.33 11.65
CA ASP A 359 13.38 7.54 11.23
C ASP A 359 13.56 8.86 10.47
N VAL A 360 14.78 9.38 10.51
CA VAL A 360 15.23 10.52 9.70
C VAL A 360 15.04 10.20 8.22
N LEU A 361 14.40 11.12 7.49
CA LEU A 361 14.19 11.01 6.05
C LEU A 361 15.53 10.88 5.32
N ASP A 362 15.69 9.80 4.54
CA ASP A 362 16.91 9.52 3.78
C ASP A 362 16.57 9.25 2.31
N PHE A 363 17.05 10.14 1.43
CA PHE A 363 16.78 10.09 0.00
C PHE A 363 18.01 9.75 -0.84
N ARG A 364 19.14 9.37 -0.24
CA ARG A 364 20.42 9.13 -0.95
C ARG A 364 20.29 8.13 -2.10
N ASN A 365 19.45 7.11 -1.93
CA ASN A 365 19.24 6.03 -2.91
C ASN A 365 17.97 6.19 -3.76
N VAL A 366 17.30 7.36 -3.69
CA VAL A 366 16.00 7.56 -4.34
C VAL A 366 16.16 8.02 -5.79
N LYS A 367 15.63 7.21 -6.70
CA LYS A 367 15.54 7.45 -8.15
C LYS A 367 14.07 7.43 -8.54
N ILE A 368 13.50 8.61 -8.81
CA ILE A 368 12.07 8.77 -9.11
C ILE A 368 11.83 9.55 -10.39
N ILE A 369 10.86 9.10 -11.19
CA ILE A 369 10.44 9.82 -12.39
C ILE A 369 9.82 11.18 -12.03
N SER A 370 9.77 12.09 -13.00
CA SER A 370 9.40 13.50 -12.80
C SER A 370 8.11 13.70 -12.00
N LEU A 371 7.06 12.92 -12.27
CA LEU A 371 5.78 13.10 -11.59
C LEU A 371 5.84 12.73 -10.09
N TYR A 372 6.62 11.72 -9.71
CA TYR A 372 6.83 11.38 -8.30
C TYR A 372 7.63 12.43 -7.53
N LYS A 373 8.45 13.24 -8.21
CA LYS A 373 9.12 14.39 -7.57
C LYS A 373 8.11 15.42 -7.06
N ASN A 374 6.98 15.58 -7.74
CA ASN A 374 5.92 16.49 -7.29
C ASN A 374 5.26 15.95 -6.01
N PHE A 375 4.95 14.66 -5.95
CA PHE A 375 4.43 14.03 -4.73
C PHE A 375 5.42 14.17 -3.56
N LEU A 376 6.71 13.93 -3.80
CA LEU A 376 7.74 14.07 -2.77
C LEU A 376 7.86 15.51 -2.26
N ARG A 377 7.77 16.50 -3.16
CA ARG A 377 7.80 17.92 -2.78
C ARG A 377 6.64 18.30 -1.85
N GLU A 378 5.42 17.89 -2.20
CA GLU A 378 4.25 18.16 -1.37
C GLU A 378 4.34 17.46 -0.01
N TYR A 379 4.81 16.20 0.02
CA TYR A 379 5.07 15.50 1.28
C TYR A 379 6.10 16.25 2.14
N LEU A 380 7.25 16.62 1.58
CA LEU A 380 8.33 17.29 2.32
C LEU A 380 7.91 18.65 2.86
N LYS A 381 7.09 19.38 2.10
CA LYS A 381 6.50 20.64 2.56
C LYS A 381 5.68 20.42 3.84
N LEU A 382 4.72 19.49 3.80
CA LEU A 382 3.87 19.18 4.96
C LEU A 382 4.67 18.60 6.12
N TRP A 383 5.64 17.73 5.84
CA TRP A 383 6.52 17.16 6.86
C TRP A 383 7.31 18.26 7.57
N ARG A 384 7.95 19.18 6.84
CA ARG A 384 8.68 20.31 7.42
C ARG A 384 7.76 21.17 8.28
N GLU A 385 6.58 21.50 7.76
CA GLU A 385 5.58 22.30 8.49
C GLU A 385 5.19 21.64 9.82
N ASN A 386 4.99 20.31 9.85
CA ASN A 386 4.48 19.58 11.02
C ASN A 386 5.55 19.05 11.99
N TYR A 387 6.80 18.89 11.56
CA TYR A 387 7.87 18.33 12.39
C TYR A 387 8.98 19.32 12.75
N ILE A 388 9.13 20.39 11.98
CA ILE A 388 10.18 21.40 12.18
C ILE A 388 9.54 22.73 12.58
N GLU A 389 8.69 23.29 11.72
CA GLU A 389 8.19 24.66 11.90
C GLU A 389 7.24 24.82 13.09
N LEU A 390 6.49 23.77 13.45
CA LEU A 390 5.60 23.82 14.62
C LEU A 390 6.36 24.13 15.91
N VAL A 391 7.58 23.61 16.07
CA VAL A 391 8.38 23.84 17.29
C VAL A 391 8.66 25.32 17.49
N PHE A 392 8.97 26.04 16.41
CA PHE A 392 9.25 27.48 16.43
C PHE A 392 7.99 28.36 16.56
N LYS A 393 6.80 27.80 16.30
CA LYS A 393 5.52 28.53 16.46
C LYS A 393 4.97 28.47 17.87
N THR A 394 5.37 27.47 18.66
CA THR A 394 4.92 27.30 20.06
C THR A 394 5.53 28.32 21.03
N GLU A 395 6.58 29.05 20.64
CA GLU A 395 7.12 30.18 21.42
C GLU A 395 6.53 31.53 20.96
N LYS A 396 5.28 31.80 21.34
CA LYS A 396 4.80 33.16 21.58
C LYS A 396 3.72 33.13 22.67
N LYS A 397 4.15 33.19 23.92
CA LYS A 397 3.48 33.94 25.00
C LYS A 397 4.37 34.04 26.21
#